data_AF-A0AAC9T2P5-F1
#
_entry.id   AF-A0AAC9T2P5-F1
#
_cell.length_a   1.000
_cell.length_b   1.000
_cell.length_c   1.000
_cell.angle_alpha   90.00
_cell.angle_beta   90.00
_cell.angle_gamma   90.00
#
_symmetry.space_group_name_H-M   'P 1'
#
loop_
_entity.id
_entity.type
_entity.pdbx_description
1 polymer ?
#
loop_
_entity_poly.entity_id
_entity_poly.type
_entity_poly.pdbx_seq_one_letter_code
_entity_poly.pdbx_strand_id
1 'polypeptide(L)'
;MLDDEMQSIMDDGFGCYWTRGGGDVRVWFAQAAQTAEDWDVHKQQLLASGWTEINAPVDGSIQASTHPDNNEIPAMAHRDGVTYYASYSAFLGSVEALQG
;
A
#
# COMPACT_ATOMS: atom_id res chain seq x y z
N MET A 1 -4.80 4.44 -14.40
CA MET A 1 -4.25 5.60 -13.68
C MET A 1 -3.72 5.03 -12.39
N LEU A 2 -2.47 5.34 -12.04
CA LEU A 2 -1.93 5.05 -10.70
C LEU A 2 -2.75 5.88 -9.70
N ASP A 3 -3.08 5.34 -8.53
CA ASP A 3 -3.62 6.16 -7.44
C ASP A 3 -2.52 7.05 -6.83
N ASP A 4 -2.94 8.11 -6.16
CA ASP A 4 -2.04 9.17 -5.66
C ASP A 4 -1.04 8.64 -4.61
N GLU A 5 -1.43 7.66 -3.80
CA GLU A 5 -0.55 7.08 -2.77
C GLU A 5 0.57 6.25 -3.40
N MET A 6 0.24 5.46 -4.42
CA MET A 6 1.26 4.74 -5.17
C MET A 6 2.22 5.70 -5.87
N GLN A 7 1.72 6.76 -6.51
CA GLN A 7 2.57 7.74 -7.18
C GLN A 7 3.53 8.42 -6.18
N SER A 8 3.02 8.81 -5.02
CA SER A 8 3.83 9.39 -3.93
C SER A 8 5.00 8.49 -3.52
N ILE A 9 4.74 7.18 -3.33
CA ILE A 9 5.81 6.22 -2.99
C ILE A 9 6.79 6.04 -4.16
N MET A 10 6.32 6.05 -5.40
CA MET A 10 7.18 5.89 -6.57
C MET A 10 8.12 7.07 -6.79
N ASP A 11 7.73 8.27 -6.39
CA ASP A 11 8.56 9.47 -6.53
C ASP A 11 9.84 9.40 -5.68
N ASP A 12 9.78 8.71 -4.54
CA ASP A 12 10.89 8.53 -3.58
C ASP A 12 11.48 7.10 -3.56
N GLY A 13 10.96 6.20 -4.41
CA GLY A 13 11.25 4.77 -4.34
C GLY A 13 11.14 4.04 -5.67
N PHE A 14 10.45 2.90 -5.67
CA PHE A 14 10.13 2.17 -6.90
C PHE A 14 8.70 1.62 -6.87
N GLY A 15 8.15 1.39 -8.05
CA GLY A 15 6.87 0.76 -8.25
C GLY A 15 6.90 -0.25 -9.38
N CYS A 16 6.18 -1.34 -9.18
CA CYS A 16 5.94 -2.39 -10.16
C CYS A 16 4.45 -2.47 -10.47
N TYR A 17 4.17 -2.71 -11.75
CA TYR A 17 2.81 -2.82 -12.26
C TYR A 17 2.70 -4.02 -13.18
N TRP A 18 1.64 -4.81 -12.97
CA TRP A 18 1.34 -5.96 -13.80
C TRP A 18 -0.10 -5.90 -14.29
N THR A 19 -0.27 -6.27 -15.55
CA THR A 19 -1.57 -6.45 -16.18
C THR A 19 -1.65 -7.79 -16.87
N ARG A 20 -2.86 -8.34 -16.97
CA ARG A 20 -3.13 -9.46 -17.84
C ARG A 20 -3.77 -8.95 -19.14
N GLY A 21 -3.14 -9.26 -20.27
CA GLY A 21 -3.73 -8.97 -21.58
C GLY A 21 -5.13 -9.59 -21.71
N GLY A 22 -6.13 -8.77 -22.01
CA GLY A 22 -7.53 -9.19 -22.17
C GLY A 22 -8.31 -9.38 -20.86
N GLY A 23 -7.76 -8.99 -19.71
CA GLY A 23 -8.47 -8.97 -18.42
C GLY A 23 -8.55 -7.56 -17.83
N ASP A 24 -9.36 -7.40 -16.79
CA ASP A 24 -9.53 -6.18 -15.99
C ASP A 24 -8.69 -6.17 -14.70
N VAL A 25 -8.07 -7.31 -14.35
CA VAL A 25 -7.18 -7.41 -13.19
C VAL A 25 -5.88 -6.64 -13.42
N ARG A 26 -5.57 -5.75 -12.49
CA ARG A 26 -4.31 -5.04 -12.40
C ARG A 26 -3.72 -5.20 -11.01
N VAL A 27 -2.41 -5.39 -10.95
CA VAL A 27 -1.68 -5.52 -9.69
C VAL A 27 -0.64 -4.42 -9.61
N TRP A 28 -0.60 -3.76 -8.48
CA TRP A 28 0.34 -2.70 -8.22
C TRP A 28 1.06 -2.94 -6.90
N PHE A 29 2.36 -2.66 -6.90
CA PHE A 29 3.19 -2.71 -5.72
C PHE A 29 4.19 -1.56 -5.76
N ALA A 30 4.43 -0.91 -4.63
CA ALA A 30 5.47 0.11 -4.52
C ALA A 30 6.12 0.07 -3.14
N GLN A 31 7.36 0.56 -3.05
CA GLN A 31 8.01 0.79 -1.78
C GLN A 31 8.98 1.97 -1.85
N ALA A 32 9.13 2.66 -0.72
CA ALA A 32 10.07 3.74 -0.52
C ALA A 32 10.58 3.74 0.92
N ALA A 33 11.77 4.31 1.12
CA ALA A 33 12.25 4.60 2.46
C ALA A 33 11.39 5.72 3.06
N GLN A 34 10.92 5.54 4.29
CA GLN A 34 10.16 6.54 5.04
C GLN A 34 10.58 6.44 6.50
N THR A 35 10.74 7.55 7.20
CA THR A 35 11.04 7.49 8.64
C THR A 35 9.80 7.03 9.42
N ALA A 36 9.99 6.54 10.64
CA ALA A 36 8.86 6.18 11.50
C ALA A 36 8.02 7.42 11.85
N GLU A 37 8.65 8.58 12.06
CA GLU A 37 7.92 9.82 12.32
C GLU A 37 7.08 10.26 11.11
N ASP A 38 7.65 10.20 9.90
CA ASP A 38 6.92 10.56 8.67
C ASP A 38 5.79 9.58 8.38
N TRP A 39 6.01 8.29 8.62
CA TRP A 39 4.97 7.27 8.51
C TRP A 39 3.83 7.53 9.50
N ASP A 40 4.12 7.85 10.76
CA ASP A 40 3.07 8.13 11.75
C ASP A 40 2.20 9.32 11.32
N VAL A 41 2.83 10.40 10.81
CA VAL A 41 2.08 11.55 10.26
C VAL A 41 1.22 11.13 9.08
N HIS A 42 1.77 10.38 8.12
CA HIS A 42 1.06 9.91 6.93
C HIS A 42 -0.09 8.97 7.29
N LYS A 43 0.14 8.01 8.19
CA LYS A 43 -0.89 7.10 8.74
C LYS A 43 -2.04 7.89 9.35
N GLN A 44 -1.77 8.92 10.16
CA GLN A 44 -2.85 9.74 10.75
C GLN A 44 -3.66 10.50 9.68
N GLN A 45 -3.01 10.98 8.62
CA GLN A 45 -3.70 11.62 7.49
C GLN A 45 -4.60 10.63 6.76
N LEU A 46 -4.11 9.42 6.48
CA LEU A 46 -4.89 8.36 5.82
C LEU A 46 -6.10 7.96 6.67
N LEU A 47 -5.90 7.75 7.98
CA LEU A 47 -7.01 7.44 8.91
C LEU A 47 -8.05 8.58 8.94
N ALA A 48 -7.61 9.83 8.97
CA ALA A 48 -8.51 10.99 8.91
C ALA A 48 -9.27 11.09 7.57
N SER A 49 -8.69 10.58 6.48
CA SER A 49 -9.33 10.49 5.16
C SER A 49 -10.29 9.31 5.02
N GLY A 50 -10.40 8.45 6.02
CA GLY A 50 -11.32 7.31 6.04
C GLY A 50 -10.70 5.96 5.68
N TRP A 51 -9.37 5.86 5.66
CA TRP A 51 -8.70 4.56 5.67
C TRP A 51 -8.82 3.92 7.06
N THR A 52 -8.61 2.61 7.14
CA THR A 52 -8.77 1.83 8.37
C THR A 52 -7.55 0.99 8.66
N GLU A 53 -7.22 0.85 9.93
CA GLU A 53 -6.18 -0.08 10.38
C GLU A 53 -6.67 -1.53 10.30
N ILE A 54 -5.80 -2.41 9.81
CA ILE A 54 -6.04 -3.84 9.65
C ILE A 54 -4.87 -4.63 10.26
N ASN A 55 -5.17 -5.83 10.75
CA ASN A 55 -4.19 -6.72 11.39
C ASN A 55 -3.93 -8.00 10.59
N ALA A 56 -4.25 -8.01 9.30
CA ALA A 56 -4.00 -9.14 8.42
C ALA A 56 -3.85 -8.68 6.97
N PRO A 57 -2.87 -9.22 6.20
CA PRO A 57 -1.90 -10.24 6.61
C PRO A 57 -0.72 -9.71 7.44
N VAL A 58 -0.58 -8.40 7.55
CA VAL A 58 0.51 -7.74 8.29
C VAL A 58 -0.09 -6.83 9.35
N ASP A 59 0.27 -7.04 10.61
CA ASP A 59 -0.20 -6.25 11.75
C ASP A 59 0.13 -4.76 11.60
N GLY A 60 -0.85 -3.90 11.91
CA GLY A 60 -0.67 -2.44 11.87
C GLY A 60 -0.71 -1.83 10.47
N SER A 61 -1.08 -2.59 9.44
CA SER A 61 -1.26 -2.06 8.08
C SER A 61 -2.49 -1.17 8.01
N ILE A 62 -2.53 -0.28 7.01
CA ILE A 62 -3.65 0.63 6.76
C ILE A 62 -4.25 0.28 5.41
N GLN A 63 -5.57 0.20 5.30
CA GLN A 63 -6.29 -0.12 4.08
C GLN A 63 -7.32 0.95 3.73
N ALA A 64 -7.43 1.29 2.45
CA ALA A 64 -8.46 2.19 1.98
C ALA A 64 -9.85 1.61 2.23
N SER A 65 -10.84 2.46 2.49
CA SER A 65 -12.23 1.99 2.64
C SER A 65 -12.91 1.71 1.30
N THR A 66 -12.49 2.40 0.24
CA THR A 66 -12.98 2.22 -1.12
C THR A 66 -11.86 2.50 -2.13
N HIS A 67 -12.04 2.04 -3.36
CA HIS A 67 -11.21 2.42 -4.49
C HIS A 67 -12.10 2.57 -5.74
N PRO A 68 -11.80 3.47 -6.69
CA PRO A 68 -12.63 3.68 -7.88
C PRO A 68 -12.87 2.41 -8.69
N ASP A 69 -11.90 1.50 -8.67
CA ASP A 69 -12.10 0.11 -9.04
C ASP A 69 -12.35 -0.68 -7.76
N ASN A 70 -13.63 -0.99 -7.47
CA ASN A 70 -14.09 -1.62 -6.23
C ASN A 70 -13.40 -2.98 -5.92
N ASN A 71 -12.70 -3.56 -6.90
CA ASN A 71 -11.96 -4.80 -6.71
C ASN A 71 -10.54 -4.58 -6.19
N GLU A 72 -9.96 -3.38 -6.31
CA GLU A 72 -8.56 -3.06 -5.97
C GLU A 72 -8.52 -2.20 -4.71
N ILE A 73 -8.80 -2.75 -3.52
CA ILE A 73 -8.75 -1.98 -2.27
C ILE A 73 -7.30 -1.97 -1.73
N PRO A 74 -6.56 -0.85 -1.89
CA PRO A 74 -5.14 -0.84 -1.57
C PRO A 74 -4.87 -0.81 -0.09
N ALA A 75 -3.69 -1.30 0.26
CA ALA A 75 -3.19 -1.28 1.61
C ALA A 75 -1.71 -0.90 1.66
N MET A 76 -1.32 -0.33 2.79
CA MET A 76 0.03 0.13 3.09
C MET A 76 0.50 -0.48 4.41
N ALA A 77 1.78 -0.81 4.47
CA ALA A 77 2.44 -1.27 5.68
C ALA A 77 3.78 -0.56 5.84
N HIS A 78 4.22 -0.36 7.08
CA HIS A 78 5.52 0.21 7.38
C HIS A 78 6.32 -0.73 8.28
N ARG A 79 7.58 -0.97 7.92
CA ARG A 79 8.50 -1.75 8.73
C ARG A 79 9.94 -1.36 8.44
N ASP A 80 10.75 -1.24 9.49
CA ASP A 80 12.19 -1.02 9.44
C ASP A 80 12.61 0.15 8.52
N GLY A 81 11.83 1.25 8.55
CA GLY A 81 12.12 2.45 7.77
C GLY A 81 11.71 2.36 6.30
N VAL A 82 10.90 1.38 5.93
CA VAL A 82 10.37 1.20 4.57
C VAL A 82 8.85 1.14 4.62
N THR A 83 8.21 1.91 3.75
CA THR A 83 6.77 1.85 3.53
C THR A 83 6.49 1.10 2.24
N TYR A 84 5.55 0.18 2.31
CA TYR A 84 5.11 -0.70 1.24
C TYR A 84 3.67 -0.38 0.90
N TYR A 85 3.36 -0.40 -0.39
CA TYR A 85 2.02 -0.25 -0.92
C TYR A 85 1.69 -1.46 -1.78
N ALA A 86 0.47 -1.96 -1.66
CA ALA A 86 -0.06 -3.00 -2.52
C ALA A 86 -1.51 -2.72 -2.87
N SER A 87 -1.89 -2.94 -4.13
CA SER A 87 -3.28 -2.78 -4.59
C SER A 87 -4.27 -3.76 -3.95
N TYR A 88 -3.76 -4.78 -3.25
CA TYR A 88 -4.52 -5.71 -2.44
C TYR A 88 -3.74 -6.03 -1.17
N SER A 89 -4.37 -5.91 -0.01
CA SER A 89 -3.73 -6.21 1.28
C SER A 89 -3.10 -7.60 1.34
N ALA A 90 -3.71 -8.60 0.70
CA ALA A 90 -3.19 -9.97 0.62
C ALA A 90 -1.75 -10.05 0.07
N PHE A 91 -1.34 -9.13 -0.81
CA PHE A 91 0.00 -9.13 -1.39
C PHE A 91 1.07 -8.62 -0.43
N LEU A 92 0.72 -7.84 0.59
CA LEU A 92 1.65 -7.47 1.66
C LEU A 92 2.17 -8.72 2.38
N GLY A 93 1.35 -9.77 2.51
CA GLY A 93 1.75 -11.04 3.09
C GLY A 93 2.78 -11.81 2.26
N SER A 94 3.01 -11.45 1.00
CA SER A 94 4.04 -12.04 0.14
C SER A 94 5.39 -11.32 0.22
N VAL A 95 5.45 -10.18 0.93
CA VAL A 95 6.69 -9.40 1.10
C VAL A 95 7.49 -9.99 2.25
N GLU A 96 8.64 -10.61 1.94
CA GLU A 96 9.50 -11.25 2.94
C GLU A 96 9.90 -10.30 4.07
N ALA A 97 10.22 -9.05 3.76
CA ALA A 97 10.56 -8.04 4.75
C ALA A 97 9.41 -7.71 5.73
N LEU A 98 8.15 -8.00 5.37
CA LEU A 98 6.98 -7.82 6.21
C LEU A 98 6.57 -9.10 6.96
N GLN A 99 7.27 -10.21 6.72
CA GLN A 99 7.11 -11.44 7.47
C GLN A 99 8.02 -11.39 8.70
N GLY A 100 7.47 -11.71 9.88
CA GLY A 100 8.21 -11.73 11.14
C GLY A 100 9.03 -13.00 11.31
#